data_AF-A0A1V2YB97-F1
#
_entry.id   AF-A0A1V2YB97-F1
#
_cell.length_a   1.000
_cell.length_b   1.000
_cell.length_c   1.000
_cell.angle_alpha   90.00
_cell.angle_beta   90.00
_cell.angle_gamma   90.00
#
_symmetry.space_group_name_H-M   'P 1'
#
loop_
_entity.id
_entity.type
_entity.pdbx_description
1 polymer ?
#
loop_
_entity_poly.entity_id
_entity_poly.type
_entity_poly.pdbx_seq_one_letter_code
_entity_poly.pdbx_strand_id
1 'polypeptide(L)' 'MSNIETRKKLALSFSCAYIFLVCICTIFNLAVPQEFTIIVTTVIAYYFGGETALDTVENHQKEDR' A
#
# COMPACT_ATOMS: atom_id res chain seq x y z
N MET A 1 2.70 21.03 4.57
CA MET A 1 2.63 19.61 4.20
C MET A 1 1.39 19.03 4.84
N SER A 2 0.43 18.52 4.06
CA SER A 2 -0.81 18.01 4.65
C SER A 2 -0.53 16.68 5.38
N ASN A 3 -1.20 16.43 6.50
CA ASN A 3 -0.99 15.19 7.28
C ASN A 3 -1.29 13.92 6.45
N ILE A 4 -2.07 14.02 5.37
CA ILE A 4 -2.37 12.89 4.48
C ILE A 4 -1.18 12.56 3.56
N GLU A 5 -0.45 13.55 3.04
CA GLU A 5 0.75 13.34 2.21
C GLU A 5 1.87 12.65 3.00
N THR A 6 2.09 13.05 4.25
CA THR A 6 3.08 12.43 5.13
C THR A 6 2.75 10.96 5.36
N ARG A 7 1.46 10.64 5.57
CA ARG A 7 0.98 9.27 5.79
C ARG A 7 1.12 8.40 4.54
N LYS A 8 0.81 8.93 3.35
CA LYS A 8 1.04 8.26 2.06
C LYS A 8 2.52 7.99 1.79
N LYS A 9 3.41 8.95 2.09
CA LYS A 9 4.87 8.77 1.97
C LYS A 9 5.37 7.66 2.91
N LEU A 10 4.86 7.62 4.12
CA LEU A 10 5.19 6.58 5.09
C LEU A 10 4.74 5.21 4.58
N ALA A 11 3.49 5.07 4.14
CA ALA A 11 2.99 3.84 3.52
C ALA A 11 3.83 3.40 2.31
N LEU A 12 4.24 4.32 1.44
CA LEU A 12 5.12 4.05 0.30
C LEU A 12 6.48 3.51 0.75
N SER A 13 7.09 4.09 1.79
CA SER A 13 8.35 3.59 2.34
C SER A 13 8.24 2.19 2.94
N PHE A 14 7.11 1.85 3.57
CA PHE A 14 6.84 0.50 4.07
C PHE A 14 6.71 -0.52 2.93
N SER A 15 6.08 -0.14 1.81
CA SER A 15 6.02 -0.97 0.60
C SER A 15 7.42 -1.26 0.05
N CYS A 16 8.28 -0.24 -0.05
CA CYS A 16 9.66 -0.41 -0.53
C CYS A 16 10.47 -1.33 0.40
N ALA A 17 10.35 -1.15 1.73
CA ALA A 17 11.03 -2.01 2.70
C ALA A 17 10.57 -3.47 2.60
N TYR A 18 9.28 -3.70 2.34
CA TYR A 18 8.73 -5.04 2.11
C TYR A 18 9.29 -5.71 0.88
N ILE A 19 9.33 -5.00 -0.25
CA ILE A 19 9.93 -5.52 -1.50
C ILE A 19 11.40 -5.90 -1.26
N PHE A 20 12.14 -5.04 -0.55
CA PHE A 20 13.54 -5.30 -0.23
C PHE A 20 13.70 -6.55 0.66
N LEU A 21 12.87 -6.71 1.69
CA LEU A 21 12.86 -7.89 2.53
C LEU A 21 12.57 -9.17 1.72
N VAL A 22 11.54 -9.14 0.87
CA VAL A 22 11.17 -10.28 0.02
C VAL A 22 12.31 -10.65 -0.94
N CYS A 23 12.99 -9.66 -1.52
CA CYS A 23 14.17 -9.89 -2.34
C CYS A 23 15.29 -10.59 -1.56
N ILE A 24 15.59 -10.13 -0.33
CA ILE A 24 16.58 -10.80 0.53
C ILE A 24 16.14 -12.23 0.85
N CYS A 25 14.91 -12.43 1.30
CA CYS A 25 14.38 -13.76 1.59
C CYS A 25 14.51 -14.70 0.37
N THR A 26 14.27 -14.18 -0.84
CA THR A 26 14.41 -14.94 -2.09
C THR A 26 15.86 -15.30 -2.37
N ILE A 27 16.81 -14.37 -2.19
CA ILE A 27 18.25 -14.60 -2.42
C ILE A 27 18.82 -15.61 -1.42
N PHE A 28 18.43 -15.51 -0.15
CA PHE A 28 18.92 -16.37 0.93
C PHE A 28 18.08 -17.65 1.10
N ASN A 29 17.07 -17.87 0.25
CA ASN A 29 16.16 -19.03 0.31
C ASN A 29 15.49 -19.19 1.70
N LEU A 30 15.10 -18.05 2.29
CA LEU A 30 14.42 -17.96 3.56
C LEU A 30 12.92 -17.73 3.34
N ALA A 31 12.10 -18.28 4.22
CA ALA A 31 10.66 -18.00 4.21
C ALA A 31 10.41 -16.53 4.57
N VAL A 32 9.49 -15.89 3.84
CA VAL A 32 9.00 -14.55 4.20
C VAL A 32 8.11 -14.67 5.43
N PRO A 33 8.35 -13.91 6.51
CA PRO A 33 7.50 -13.95 7.69
C PRO A 33 6.07 -13.50 7.36
N GLN A 34 5.10 -14.39 7.55
CA GLN A 34 3.69 -14.14 7.19
C GLN A 34 3.10 -12.94 7.95
N GLU A 35 3.45 -12.80 9.23
CA GLU A 35 3.04 -11.64 10.06
C GLU A 35 3.46 -10.31 9.44
N PHE A 36 4.66 -10.25 8.86
CA PHE A 36 5.18 -9.04 8.23
C PHE A 36 4.42 -8.70 6.94
N THR A 37 4.09 -9.70 6.13
CA THR A 37 3.26 -9.53 4.94
C THR A 37 1.87 -9.00 5.29
N ILE A 38 1.23 -9.53 6.33
CA ILE A 38 -0.11 -9.11 6.76
C ILE A 38 -0.10 -7.65 7.24
N ILE A 39 0.89 -7.25 8.04
CA ILE A 39 1.03 -5.86 8.53
C ILE A 39 1.20 -4.90 7.34
N VAL A 40 2.12 -5.21 6.42
CA VAL A 40 2.40 -4.33 5.27
C VAL A 40 1.19 -4.22 4.35
N THR A 41 0.55 -5.33 4.02
CA THR A 41 -0.64 -5.32 3.15
C THR A 41 -1.80 -4.54 3.77
N THR A 42 -1.98 -4.64 5.09
CA THR A 42 -3.00 -3.86 5.82
C THR A 42 -2.68 -2.37 5.82
N VAL A 43 -1.41 -1.99 6.02
CA VAL A 43 -0.96 -0.58 5.95
C VAL A 43 -1.16 -0.02 4.55
N ILE A 44 -0.77 -0.77 3.51
CA ILE A 44 -0.95 -0.36 2.12
C ILE A 44 -2.44 -0.23 1.80
N ALA A 45 -3.27 -1.22 2.15
CA ALA A 45 -4.70 -1.17 1.92
C ALA A 45 -5.37 -0.02 2.68
N TYR A 46 -4.93 0.30 3.89
CA TYR A 46 -5.47 1.42 4.67
C TYR A 46 -5.13 2.79 4.07
N TYR A 47 -3.91 2.97 3.56
CA TYR A 47 -3.46 4.26 3.04
C TYR A 47 -3.64 4.46 1.53
N PHE A 48 -3.65 3.37 0.77
CA PHE A 48 -3.79 3.35 -0.69
C PHE A 48 -5.05 2.62 -1.16
N GLY A 49 -5.75 1.84 -0.34
CA GLY A 49 -6.92 1.07 -0.78
C GLY A 49 -8.14 1.90 -1.18
N GLY A 50 -8.11 3.23 -1.08
CA GLY A 50 -9.04 4.13 -1.77
C GLY A 50 -8.55 4.63 -3.14
N GLU A 51 -7.24 4.56 -3.42
CA GLU A 51 -6.62 5.07 -4.67
C GLU A 51 -6.01 3.97 -5.55
N THR A 52 -5.79 2.76 -5.03
CA THR A 52 -5.28 1.60 -5.77
C THR A 52 -6.27 0.44 -5.86
N ALA A 53 -7.47 0.59 -5.27
CA ALA A 53 -8.60 -0.30 -5.47
C ALA A 53 -9.48 0.13 -6.66
N LEU A 54 -8.88 0.58 -7.77
CA LEU A 54 -9.50 0.80 -9.09
C LEU A 54 -10.74 1.73 -9.22
N ASP A 55 -11.51 2.08 -8.20
CA ASP A 55 -12.81 2.74 -8.37
C ASP A 55 -13.26 3.48 -7.10
N THR A 56 -13.16 4.81 -7.11
CA THR A 56 -14.25 5.62 -6.54
C THR A 56 -15.11 6.04 -7.72
N VAL A 57 -16.12 5.22 -7.98
CA VAL A 57 -17.32 5.58 -8.75
C VAL A 57 -18.07 6.67 -7.96
N GLU A 58 -17.50 7.88 -7.83
CA GLU A 58 -18.19 8.99 -7.15
C GLU A 58 -17.72 10.39 -7.59
N ASN A 59 -17.14 10.55 -8.79
CA ASN A 59 -16.97 11.88 -9.39
C ASN A 59 -17.46 12.02 -10.84
N HIS A 60 -18.18 11.02 -11.38
CA HIS A 60 -18.82 11.14 -12.70
C HIS A 60 -20.25 10.58 -12.74
N GLN A 61 -21.02 10.68 -11.65
CA GLN A 61 -22.47 10.61 -11.73
C GLN A 61 -23.05 12.03 -11.61
N LYS A 62 -23.56 12.54 -12.74
CA LYS A 62 -24.34 13.78 -12.93
C LYS A 62 -23.58 15.08 -13.25
N GLU A 63 -22.91 15.05 -14.39
CA GLU A 63 -22.98 16.14 -15.38
C GLU A 63 -24.15 15.87 -16.35
N ASP A 64 -25.38 15.61 -15.84
CA ASP A 64 -26.62 15.59 -16.65
C ASP A 64 -27.83 15.21 -15.75
N ARG A 65 -28.41 16.22 -15.09
CA ARG A 65 -29.85 16.42 -14.82
C ARG A 65 -30.09 17.47 -13.75
#